data_AF-D0N3N3-F1
#
_entry.id   AF-D0N3N3-F1
#
_cell.length_a   1.000
_cell.length_b   1.000
_cell.length_c   1.000
_cell.angle_alpha   90.00
_cell.angle_beta   90.00
_cell.angle_gamma   90.00
#
_symmetry.space_group_name_H-M   'P 1'
#
loop_
_entity.id
_entity.type
_entity.pdbx_description
1 polymer ?
#
loop_
_entity_poly.entity_id
_entity_poly.type
_entity_poly.pdbx_seq_one_letter_code
_entity_poly.pdbx_strand_id
1 'polypeptide(L)'
;MYRPTGAGISVGECEFCPRGVYGDSPGLESKSCTAKCPKGTYNDKLGAKNILDCKPCPAGVYGSTIGLTTSQCSGPCPNGKYSMSEGAQSISDCMDCPPLYRGPQGYRGNDVTMENGGGYPCNRYQYGKTIFNGRDANNDAWWYGYLSEDRRPTNNQVVDNTTPG
;
A
#
# COMPACT_ATOMS: atom_id res chain seq x y z
N MET A 1 -9.98 -24.47 -2.03
CA MET A 1 -11.11 -24.85 -1.14
C MET A 1 -10.57 -25.80 -0.09
N TYR A 2 -11.21 -25.89 1.07
CA TYR A 2 -10.86 -26.83 2.13
C TYR A 2 -12.12 -27.47 2.69
N ARG A 3 -11.99 -28.65 3.30
CA ARG A 3 -13.09 -29.34 3.99
C ARG A 3 -12.81 -29.34 5.50
N PRO A 4 -13.61 -28.67 6.35
CA PRO A 4 -13.37 -28.65 7.78
C PRO A 4 -13.35 -30.06 8.38
N THR A 5 -12.45 -30.32 9.34
CA THR A 5 -12.46 -31.57 10.11
C THR A 5 -13.77 -31.69 10.90
N GLY A 6 -14.49 -32.80 10.71
CA GLY A 6 -15.82 -33.03 11.31
C GLY A 6 -17.00 -32.64 10.42
N ALA A 7 -16.74 -32.04 9.25
CA ALA A 7 -17.72 -32.01 8.18
C ALA A 7 -17.84 -33.43 7.57
N GLY A 8 -19.06 -33.84 7.25
CA GLY A 8 -19.39 -35.15 6.71
C GLY A 8 -18.76 -35.48 5.34
N ILE A 9 -19.30 -36.53 4.72
CA ILE A 9 -18.84 -37.08 3.43
C ILE A 9 -19.57 -36.44 2.23
N SER A 10 -20.30 -35.34 2.45
CA SER A 10 -21.10 -34.72 1.39
C SER A 10 -20.26 -33.75 0.55
N VAL A 11 -20.50 -33.72 -0.75
CA VAL A 11 -19.79 -32.86 -1.72
C VAL A 11 -20.03 -31.35 -1.46
N GLY A 12 -21.02 -31.01 -0.63
CA GLY A 12 -21.38 -29.63 -0.26
C GLY A 12 -20.59 -29.04 0.91
N GLU A 13 -19.68 -29.79 1.54
CA GLU A 13 -18.94 -29.34 2.73
C GLU A 13 -17.57 -28.72 2.45
N CYS A 14 -17.26 -28.49 1.17
CA CYS A 14 -16.07 -27.76 0.76
C CYS A 14 -16.29 -26.26 0.87
N GLU A 15 -15.51 -25.61 1.72
CA GLU A 15 -15.49 -24.16 1.87
C GLU A 15 -14.37 -23.52 1.05
N PHE A 16 -14.57 -22.29 0.61
CA PHE A 16 -13.49 -21.53 -0.01
C PHE A 16 -12.44 -21.13 1.03
N CYS A 17 -11.18 -21.07 0.58
CA CYS A 17 -10.11 -20.52 1.40
C CYS A 17 -10.47 -19.09 1.81
N PRO A 18 -10.38 -18.73 3.11
CA PRO A 18 -10.67 -17.36 3.52
C PRO A 18 -9.69 -16.36 2.92
N ARG A 19 -10.01 -15.07 3.04
CA ARG A 19 -9.09 -13.99 2.67
C ARG A 19 -7.78 -14.11 3.45
N GLY A 20 -6.68 -13.65 2.84
CA GLY A 20 -5.35 -13.70 3.44
C GLY A 20 -4.67 -15.08 3.38
N VAL A 21 -5.33 -16.12 2.88
CA VAL A 21 -4.70 -17.43 2.62
C VAL A 21 -4.90 -17.84 1.17
N TYR A 22 -4.11 -18.81 0.71
CA TYR A 22 -4.29 -19.47 -0.57
C TYR A 22 -4.25 -20.99 -0.41
N GLY A 23 -4.88 -21.70 -1.34
CA GLY A 23 -4.88 -23.16 -1.40
C GLY A 23 -4.42 -23.65 -2.76
N ASP A 24 -3.17 -24.10 -2.87
CA ASP A 24 -2.57 -24.63 -4.11
C ASP A 24 -2.71 -26.15 -4.29
N SER A 25 -3.16 -26.84 -3.25
CA SER A 25 -3.20 -28.29 -3.18
C SER A 25 -4.64 -28.79 -2.97
N PRO A 26 -5.00 -29.97 -3.50
CA PRO A 26 -6.25 -30.63 -3.17
C PRO A 26 -6.22 -31.21 -1.75
N GLY A 27 -7.39 -31.55 -1.21
CA GLY A 27 -7.49 -32.25 0.08
C GLY A 27 -7.17 -31.39 1.31
N LEU A 28 -7.26 -30.06 1.20
CA LEU A 28 -7.06 -29.16 2.34
C LEU A 28 -8.16 -29.38 3.38
N GLU A 29 -7.79 -29.52 4.65
CA GLU A 29 -8.73 -29.86 5.72
C GLU A 29 -8.99 -28.71 6.72
N SER A 30 -8.40 -27.54 6.46
CA SER A 30 -8.48 -26.43 7.40
C SER A 30 -8.59 -25.07 6.69
N LYS A 31 -9.14 -24.10 7.42
CA LYS A 31 -9.23 -22.69 7.01
C LYS A 31 -7.89 -22.01 6.76
N SER A 32 -6.79 -22.64 7.19
CA SER A 32 -5.44 -22.18 6.87
C SER A 32 -5.05 -22.46 5.41
N CYS A 33 -5.83 -23.29 4.72
CA CYS A 33 -5.56 -23.79 3.37
C CYS A 33 -4.10 -24.26 3.23
N THR A 34 -3.41 -23.94 2.14
CA THR A 34 -2.00 -24.28 1.96
C THR A 34 -1.14 -23.39 2.86
N ALA A 35 -1.29 -22.06 2.74
CA ALA A 35 -0.57 -21.12 3.58
C ALA A 35 -1.23 -19.74 3.62
N LYS A 36 -0.81 -18.94 4.59
CA LYS A 36 -1.11 -17.50 4.67
C LYS A 36 -0.24 -16.73 3.68
N CYS A 37 -0.78 -15.62 3.16
CA CYS A 37 0.00 -14.67 2.38
C CYS A 37 1.19 -14.15 3.20
N PRO A 38 2.40 -14.12 2.64
CA PRO A 38 3.60 -13.68 3.34
C PRO A 38 3.54 -12.19 3.70
N LYS A 39 4.47 -11.75 4.56
CA LYS A 39 4.64 -10.33 4.89
C LYS A 39 4.85 -9.50 3.62
N GLY A 40 4.37 -8.27 3.66
CA GLY A 40 4.36 -7.38 2.49
C GLY A 40 3.36 -7.78 1.42
N THR A 41 2.48 -8.76 1.65
CA THR A 41 1.41 -9.12 0.70
C THR A 41 0.07 -9.31 1.41
N TYR A 42 -1.02 -9.13 0.67
CA TYR A 42 -2.39 -9.34 1.12
C TYR A 42 -3.20 -10.10 0.08
N ASN A 43 -4.25 -10.78 0.51
CA ASN A 43 -5.22 -11.36 -0.40
C ASN A 43 -6.65 -11.01 0.04
N ASP A 44 -7.33 -10.25 -0.81
CA ASP A 44 -8.70 -9.77 -0.65
C ASP A 44 -9.74 -10.70 -1.33
N LYS A 45 -9.30 -11.80 -1.95
CA LYS A 45 -10.17 -12.76 -2.64
C LYS A 45 -10.42 -13.99 -1.78
N LEU A 46 -11.69 -14.40 -1.75
CA LEU A 46 -12.10 -15.71 -1.24
C LEU A 46 -11.68 -16.78 -2.26
N GLY A 47 -11.13 -17.90 -1.79
CA GLY A 47 -10.81 -19.04 -2.64
C GLY A 47 -9.55 -18.88 -3.49
N ALA A 48 -8.59 -18.06 -3.07
CA ALA A 48 -7.29 -17.97 -3.74
C ALA A 48 -6.63 -19.35 -3.89
N LYS A 49 -6.04 -19.56 -5.07
CA LYS A 49 -5.56 -20.86 -5.53
C LYS A 49 -4.03 -20.96 -5.52
N ASN A 50 -3.32 -19.85 -5.40
CA ASN A 50 -1.86 -19.87 -5.41
C ASN A 50 -1.29 -18.65 -4.68
N ILE A 51 0.03 -18.66 -4.47
CA ILE A 51 0.76 -17.56 -3.84
C ILE A 51 0.70 -16.25 -4.65
N LEU A 52 0.52 -16.32 -5.98
CA LEU A 52 0.45 -15.14 -6.84
C LEU A 52 -0.87 -14.37 -6.67
N ASP A 53 -1.89 -15.00 -6.07
CA ASP A 53 -3.11 -14.31 -5.65
C ASP A 53 -2.87 -13.38 -4.44
N CYS A 54 -1.75 -13.56 -3.72
CA CYS A 54 -1.30 -12.61 -2.70
C CYS A 54 -0.67 -11.40 -3.38
N LYS A 55 -1.43 -10.30 -3.43
CA LYS A 55 -1.00 -9.02 -4.01
C LYS A 55 0.00 -8.34 -3.09
N PRO A 56 1.05 -7.68 -3.62
CA PRO A 56 1.96 -6.91 -2.78
C PRO A 56 1.22 -5.74 -2.12
N CYS A 57 1.64 -5.37 -0.91
CA CYS A 57 1.16 -4.19 -0.22
C CYS A 57 1.41 -2.96 -1.10
N PRO A 58 0.40 -2.11 -1.35
CA PRO A 58 0.56 -0.92 -2.17
C PRO A 58 1.71 -0.04 -1.68
N ALA A 59 2.30 0.73 -2.61
CA ALA A 59 3.29 1.73 -2.25
C ALA A 59 2.72 2.66 -1.15
N GLY A 60 3.54 2.89 -0.13
CA GLY A 60 3.19 3.75 0.98
C GLY A 60 2.64 3.04 2.22
N VAL A 61 2.17 1.80 2.11
CA VAL A 61 1.79 0.97 3.26
C VAL A 61 2.76 -0.19 3.44
N TYR A 62 2.84 -0.74 4.65
CA TYR A 62 3.67 -1.91 4.95
C TYR A 62 2.81 -3.06 5.48
N GLY A 63 3.28 -4.30 5.28
CA GLY A 63 2.64 -5.53 5.75
C GLY A 63 3.52 -6.29 6.72
N SER A 64 3.46 -5.97 8.02
CA SER A 64 4.30 -6.57 9.08
C SER A 64 3.87 -7.96 9.51
N THR A 65 2.66 -8.37 9.14
CA THR A 65 2.06 -9.65 9.51
C THR A 65 1.74 -10.49 8.28
N ILE A 66 1.65 -11.81 8.50
CA ILE A 66 1.18 -12.75 7.48
C ILE A 66 -0.35 -12.80 7.46
N GLY A 67 -0.92 -13.14 6.32
CA GLY A 67 -2.35 -13.36 6.19
C GLY A 67 -3.19 -12.10 6.13
N LEU A 68 -2.62 -11.00 5.63
CA LEU A 68 -3.33 -9.74 5.43
C LEU A 68 -4.45 -9.91 4.40
N THR A 69 -5.57 -9.23 4.65
CA THR A 69 -6.80 -9.40 3.87
C THR A 69 -7.20 -8.18 3.06
N THR A 70 -6.52 -7.04 3.26
CA THR A 70 -6.86 -5.76 2.65
C THR A 70 -5.64 -5.05 2.10
N SER A 71 -5.85 -4.16 1.14
CA SER A 71 -4.82 -3.30 0.56
C SER A 71 -4.24 -2.27 1.53
N GLN A 72 -4.86 -2.08 2.70
CA GLN A 72 -4.28 -1.27 3.77
C GLN A 72 -3.12 -2.00 4.48
N CYS A 73 -2.98 -3.30 4.26
CA CYS A 73 -1.98 -4.15 4.88
C CYS A 73 -1.95 -3.96 6.41
N SER A 74 -0.79 -3.73 7.01
CA SER A 74 -0.67 -3.43 8.44
C SER A 74 -0.83 -1.94 8.74
N GLY A 75 -0.81 -1.08 7.72
CA GLY A 75 -0.99 0.35 7.84
C GLY A 75 0.00 1.15 6.98
N PRO A 76 -0.20 2.48 6.90
CA PRO A 76 0.73 3.39 6.23
C PRO A 76 2.10 3.42 6.92
N CYS A 77 3.15 3.72 6.16
CA CYS A 77 4.43 4.12 6.76
C CYS A 77 4.22 5.25 7.77
N PRO A 78 4.99 5.28 8.87
CA PRO A 78 4.81 6.29 9.90
C PRO A 78 5.08 7.71 9.38
N ASN A 79 4.60 8.71 10.12
CA ASN A 79 4.75 10.12 9.78
C ASN A 79 6.21 10.49 9.48
N GLY A 80 6.42 11.22 8.38
CA GLY A 80 7.77 11.58 7.91
C GLY A 80 8.47 10.52 7.06
N LYS A 81 7.87 9.33 6.90
CA LYS A 81 8.35 8.28 6.01
C LYS A 81 7.35 7.97 4.88
N TYR A 82 7.89 7.44 3.79
CA TYR A 82 7.16 7.01 2.62
C TYR A 82 7.73 5.71 2.06
N SER A 83 6.96 5.00 1.24
CA SER A 83 7.46 3.91 0.41
C SER A 83 7.03 4.16 -1.03
N MET A 84 7.98 4.07 -1.97
CA MET A 84 7.69 4.12 -3.42
C MET A 84 7.45 2.74 -4.01
N SER A 85 7.91 1.71 -3.32
CA SER A 85 7.85 0.33 -3.79
C SER A 85 6.68 -0.37 -3.11
N GLU A 86 6.01 -1.23 -3.88
CA GLU A 86 5.07 -2.18 -3.33
C GLU A 86 5.82 -3.26 -2.53
N GLY A 87 5.12 -3.93 -1.62
CA GLY A 87 5.63 -5.09 -0.92
C GLY A 87 6.47 -4.78 0.32
N ALA A 88 6.43 -3.55 0.85
CA ALA A 88 7.09 -3.21 2.10
C ALA A 88 6.63 -4.15 3.23
N GLN A 89 7.57 -4.81 3.91
CA GLN A 89 7.28 -5.84 4.91
C GLN A 89 7.28 -5.26 6.33
N SER A 90 7.80 -4.06 6.51
CA SER A 90 8.04 -3.48 7.82
C SER A 90 8.17 -1.96 7.75
N ILE A 91 8.15 -1.32 8.93
CA ILE A 91 8.41 0.11 9.06
C ILE A 91 9.83 0.48 8.61
N SER A 92 10.80 -0.44 8.74
CA SER A 92 12.18 -0.20 8.29
C SER A 92 12.33 -0.12 6.77
N ASP A 93 11.36 -0.66 6.02
CA ASP A 93 11.35 -0.55 4.55
C ASP A 93 10.85 0.83 4.09
N CYS A 94 10.32 1.64 5.02
CA CYS A 94 9.89 2.99 4.76
C CYS A 94 11.09 3.96 4.78
N MET A 95 11.20 4.75 3.72
CA MET A 95 12.25 5.75 3.53
C MET A 95 11.85 7.07 4.18
N ASP A 96 12.82 7.83 4.70
CA ASP A 96 12.58 9.17 5.20
C ASP A 96 12.31 10.16 4.05
N CYS A 97 11.34 11.06 4.24
CA CYS A 97 11.13 12.13 3.29
C CYS A 97 12.37 13.04 3.22
N PRO A 98 12.82 13.43 2.01
CA PRO A 98 13.92 14.37 1.87
C PRO A 98 13.62 15.73 2.53
N PRO A 99 14.66 16.50 2.91
CA PRO A 99 14.47 17.86 3.40
C PRO A 99 13.64 18.69 2.41
N LEU A 100 12.68 19.48 2.90
CA LEU A 100 11.71 20.27 2.10
C LEU A 100 10.56 19.49 1.45
N TYR A 101 10.46 18.17 1.68
CA TYR A 101 9.33 17.36 1.24
C TYR A 101 8.44 16.94 2.42
N ARG A 102 7.13 16.85 2.20
CA ARG A 102 6.10 16.49 3.20
C ARG A 102 5.08 15.51 2.62
N GLY A 103 4.41 14.73 3.47
CA GLY A 103 3.32 13.85 3.04
C GLY A 103 2.11 14.62 2.47
N PRO A 104 1.08 13.91 1.96
CA PRO A 104 -0.14 14.51 1.40
C PRO A 104 -0.90 15.40 2.38
N GLN A 105 -0.69 15.21 3.68
CA GLN A 105 -1.27 16.06 4.74
C GLN A 105 -0.32 17.17 5.22
N GLY A 106 0.81 17.39 4.54
CA GLY A 106 1.68 18.55 4.83
C GLY A 106 2.55 18.43 6.07
N TYR A 107 2.74 17.24 6.64
CA TYR A 107 3.62 17.01 7.79
C TYR A 107 5.04 16.63 7.38
N ARG A 108 6.05 17.38 7.88
CA ARG A 108 7.38 16.81 8.15
C ARG A 108 7.28 16.11 9.49
N GLY A 109 7.94 14.96 9.62
CA GLY A 109 7.84 14.12 10.81
C GLY A 109 7.89 14.91 12.13
N ASN A 110 7.02 14.46 13.06
CA ASN A 110 6.92 14.74 14.51
C ASN A 110 5.62 15.38 15.07
N ASP A 111 4.57 15.58 14.27
CA ASP A 111 3.24 15.86 14.85
C ASP A 111 2.56 14.55 15.31
N VAL A 112 2.42 14.39 16.63
CA VAL A 112 1.85 13.20 17.30
C VAL A 112 0.32 13.27 17.47
N THR A 113 -0.32 14.34 17.00
CA THR A 113 -1.75 14.59 17.24
C THR A 113 -2.67 14.07 16.14
N MET A 114 -2.12 13.54 15.04
CA MET A 114 -2.92 13.16 13.86
C MET A 114 -2.77 11.69 13.49
N GLU A 115 -3.91 11.02 13.50
CA GLU A 115 -4.05 9.56 13.52
C GLU A 115 -3.75 8.89 12.17
N ASN A 116 -3.67 9.63 11.05
CA ASN A 116 -3.66 9.03 9.69
C ASN A 116 -2.80 9.79 8.65
N GLY A 117 -1.65 10.34 9.03
CA GLY A 117 -0.84 11.24 8.19
C GLY A 117 0.48 10.70 7.63
N GLY A 118 0.56 9.43 7.22
CA GLY A 118 1.81 8.81 6.76
C GLY A 118 1.66 7.94 5.52
N GLY A 119 2.78 7.55 4.91
CA GLY A 119 2.76 6.47 3.91
C GLY A 119 2.29 6.84 2.51
N TYR A 120 2.65 8.01 2.01
CA TYR A 120 2.39 8.40 0.62
C TYR A 120 3.62 9.13 0.07
N PRO A 121 3.78 9.22 -1.27
CA PRO A 121 4.90 9.93 -1.87
C PRO A 121 5.07 11.33 -1.29
N CYS A 122 6.30 11.70 -0.94
CA CYS A 122 6.58 13.02 -0.39
C CYS A 122 6.47 14.06 -1.51
N ASN A 123 5.68 15.11 -1.28
CA ASN A 123 5.55 16.24 -2.19
C ASN A 123 6.46 17.38 -1.73
N ARG A 124 7.00 18.20 -2.65
CA ARG A 124 7.79 19.38 -2.28
C ARG A 124 6.84 20.45 -1.71
N TYR A 125 7.17 21.05 -0.58
CA TYR A 125 6.38 22.16 -0.02
C TYR A 125 7.28 23.38 0.19
N GLN A 126 6.84 24.53 -0.31
CA GLN A 126 7.48 25.83 -0.06
C GLN A 126 6.43 26.78 0.55
N TYR A 127 6.74 27.35 1.71
CA TYR A 127 5.89 28.34 2.42
C TYR A 127 4.41 27.94 2.60
N GLY A 128 4.13 26.67 2.92
CA GLY A 128 2.74 26.22 3.17
C GLY A 128 1.92 25.94 1.91
N LYS A 129 2.49 26.04 0.70
CA LYS A 129 1.84 25.62 -0.55
C LYS A 129 2.47 24.31 -1.07
N THR A 130 1.63 23.37 -1.47
CA THR A 130 2.06 22.10 -2.07
C THR A 130 2.55 22.36 -3.49
N ILE A 131 3.81 22.04 -3.75
CA ILE A 131 4.42 22.12 -5.06
C ILE A 131 4.50 20.69 -5.58
N PHE A 132 3.48 20.28 -6.33
CA PHE A 132 3.39 18.92 -6.85
C PHE A 132 4.44 18.61 -7.93
N ASN A 133 4.97 19.63 -8.63
CA ASN A 133 6.03 19.47 -9.65
C ASN A 133 6.82 20.76 -9.98
N GLY A 134 6.79 21.79 -9.14
CA GLY A 134 7.32 23.11 -9.53
C GLY A 134 6.36 23.92 -10.39
N ARG A 135 5.05 23.62 -10.36
CA ARG A 135 3.97 24.54 -10.72
C ARG A 135 2.65 24.03 -10.16
N ASP A 136 1.79 24.99 -9.92
CA ASP A 136 0.61 25.02 -9.07
C ASP A 136 -0.69 24.88 -9.87
N ALA A 137 -1.74 24.58 -9.10
CA ALA A 137 -3.18 24.63 -9.42
C ALA A 137 -3.78 23.46 -10.22
N ASN A 138 -4.74 22.80 -9.55
CA ASN A 138 -5.79 21.94 -10.10
C ASN A 138 -5.40 20.48 -10.39
N ASN A 139 -5.10 19.70 -9.36
CA ASN A 139 -5.14 18.25 -9.54
C ASN A 139 -5.93 17.51 -8.46
N ASP A 140 -7.22 17.36 -8.76
CA ASP A 140 -8.16 16.42 -8.12
C ASP A 140 -7.89 14.94 -8.53
N ALA A 141 -6.76 14.61 -9.17
CA ALA A 141 -6.41 13.25 -9.58
C ALA A 141 -5.69 12.42 -8.50
N TRP A 142 -6.08 12.59 -7.23
CA TRP A 142 -5.88 11.51 -6.24
C TRP A 142 -6.85 10.34 -6.48
N TRP A 143 -7.76 10.47 -7.45
CA TRP A 143 -8.96 9.63 -7.56
C TRP A 143 -8.83 8.45 -8.55
N TYR A 144 -7.93 8.48 -9.54
CA TYR A 144 -7.83 7.39 -10.51
C TYR A 144 -6.39 7.08 -10.93
N GLY A 145 -5.80 6.03 -10.37
CA GLY A 145 -4.62 5.38 -10.94
C GLY A 145 -3.35 5.57 -10.12
N TYR A 146 -3.15 4.68 -9.13
CA TYR A 146 -2.10 3.67 -9.25
C TYR A 146 -1.15 3.91 -10.44
N LEU A 147 -0.18 4.84 -10.29
CA LEU A 147 0.85 5.20 -11.27
C LEU A 147 0.41 5.21 -12.76
N SER A 148 -0.22 6.29 -13.24
CA SER A 148 -0.31 6.57 -14.69
C SER A 148 0.89 7.41 -15.17
N GLU A 149 1.19 7.34 -16.46
CA GLU A 149 2.41 7.83 -17.13
C GLU A 149 2.71 9.35 -16.99
N ASP A 150 1.86 10.14 -16.34
CA ASP A 150 2.00 11.59 -16.08
C ASP A 150 3.00 11.96 -14.96
N ARG A 151 3.63 10.97 -14.33
CA ARG A 151 4.87 11.17 -13.55
C ARG A 151 6.14 11.02 -14.40
N ARG A 152 6.02 11.01 -15.72
CA ARG A 152 7.16 11.27 -16.61
C ARG A 152 7.48 12.76 -16.59
N PRO A 153 8.66 13.17 -16.12
CA PRO A 153 9.06 14.57 -16.20
C PRO A 153 9.05 15.00 -17.68
N THR A 154 8.21 15.97 -18.05
CA THR A 154 8.27 16.57 -19.37
C THR A 154 9.27 17.72 -19.35
N ASN A 155 10.17 17.73 -20.33
CA ASN A 155 11.40 18.54 -20.43
C ASN A 155 11.18 20.06 -20.64
N ASN A 156 10.10 20.64 -20.11
CA ASN A 156 9.78 22.06 -20.33
C ASN A 156 10.30 22.95 -19.21
N GLN A 157 10.99 24.02 -19.61
CA GLN A 157 11.66 24.97 -18.74
C GLN A 157 10.68 25.65 -17.77
N VAL A 158 11.13 25.76 -16.52
CA VAL A 158 10.44 26.44 -15.42
C VAL A 158 10.73 27.93 -15.55
N VAL A 159 9.69 28.76 -15.59
CA VAL A 159 9.86 30.21 -15.39
C VAL A 159 9.75 30.45 -13.89
N ASP A 160 10.90 30.63 -13.25
CA ASP A 160 11.05 30.95 -11.84
C ASP A 160 10.97 32.47 -11.64
N ASN A 161 9.84 32.95 -11.14
CA ASN A 161 9.65 34.36 -10.74
C ASN A 161 9.92 34.58 -9.24
N THR A 162 10.73 33.75 -8.59
CA THR A 162 11.02 33.86 -7.14
C THR A 162 12.37 34.50 -6.79
N THR A 163 13.14 35.02 -7.75
CA THR A 163 14.19 36.02 -7.49
C THR A 163 13.61 37.44 -7.56
N PRO A 164 13.55 38.20 -6.45
CA PRO A 164 13.24 39.63 -6.50
C PRO A 164 14.47 40.39 -7.02
N GLY A 165 14.24 41.33 -7.96
CA GLY A 165 15.11 42.49 -8.14
C GLY A 165 14.71 43.61 -7.18
#